data_AF-A0A921E0I5-F1
#
_entry.id   AF-A0A921E0I5-F1
#
_cell.length_a   1.000
_cell.length_b   1.000
_cell.length_c   1.000
_cell.angle_alpha   90.00
_cell.angle_beta   90.00
_cell.angle_gamma   90.00
#
_symmetry.space_group_name_H-M   'P 1'
#
loop_
_entity.id
_entity.type
_entity.pdbx_description
1 polymer ?
#
loop_
_entity_poly.entity_id
_entity_poly.type
_entity_poly.pdbx_seq_one_letter_code
_entity_poly.pdbx_strand_id
1 'polypeptide(L)'
;MNGSDFKSRLKLLDRTQVGFARENGVALRTVHNWAASGPPEEVVRLLDLMARVEKPFEFPIERTEPTDFCVAVAAELDHLCLAAGMKRRDAFVRSVKAWLAKNGAL
;
A
#
# COMPACT_ATOMS: atom_id res chain seq x y z
N MET A 1 -13.26 3.86 8.33
CA MET A 1 -12.45 2.92 9.15
C MET A 1 -12.91 2.98 10.61
N ASN A 2 -13.23 1.86 11.25
CA ASN A 2 -13.59 1.84 12.68
C ASN A 2 -12.34 1.69 13.59
N GLY A 3 -12.50 1.77 14.91
CA GLY A 3 -11.36 1.69 15.85
C GLY A 3 -10.61 0.34 15.85
N SER A 4 -11.29 -0.76 15.55
CA SER A 4 -10.67 -2.08 15.39
C SER A 4 -9.83 -2.15 14.11
N ASP A 5 -10.37 -1.64 13.01
CA ASP A 5 -9.67 -1.55 11.72
C ASP A 5 -8.42 -0.68 11.85
N PHE A 6 -8.51 0.44 12.57
CA PHE A 6 -7.38 1.32 12.84
C PHE A 6 -6.25 0.61 13.59
N LYS A 7 -6.56 -0.16 14.64
CA LYS A 7 -5.55 -0.97 15.36
C LYS A 7 -4.91 -2.01 14.45
N SER A 8 -5.72 -2.70 13.65
CA SER A 8 -5.24 -3.67 12.67
C SER A 8 -4.34 -3.01 11.64
N ARG A 9 -4.67 -1.80 11.20
CA ARG A 9 -3.87 -1.04 10.25
C ARG A 9 -2.53 -0.60 10.82
N LEU A 10 -2.50 -0.12 12.06
CA LEU A 10 -1.24 0.20 12.75
C LEU A 10 -0.34 -1.04 12.86
N LYS A 11 -0.93 -2.21 13.19
CA LYS A 11 -0.19 -3.46 13.28
C LYS A 11 0.40 -3.88 11.93
N LEU A 12 -0.36 -3.75 10.83
CA LEU A 12 0.13 -4.02 9.48
C LEU A 12 1.35 -3.14 9.13
N LEU A 13 1.31 -1.89 9.59
CA LEU A 13 2.36 -0.91 9.42
C LEU A 13 3.51 -1.07 10.44
N ASP A 14 3.56 -2.17 11.19
CA ASP A 14 4.53 -2.44 12.26
C ASP A 14 4.62 -1.32 13.32
N ARG A 15 3.49 -0.64 13.57
CA ARG A 15 3.38 0.50 14.48
C ARG A 15 2.54 0.18 15.71
N THR A 16 2.98 0.68 16.85
CA THR A 16 2.17 0.77 18.07
C THR A 16 1.44 2.12 18.11
N GLN A 17 0.37 2.23 18.91
CA GLN A 17 -0.31 3.52 19.12
C GLN A 17 0.65 4.60 19.67
N VAL A 18 1.57 4.21 20.56
CA VAL A 18 2.62 5.09 21.10
C VAL A 18 3.62 5.50 20.02
N GLY A 19 4.07 4.54 19.20
CA GLY A 19 4.99 4.79 18.09
C GLY A 19 4.38 5.75 17.08
N PHE A 20 3.14 5.49 16.67
CA PHE A 20 2.41 6.31 15.72
C PHE A 20 2.18 7.74 16.24
N ALA A 21 1.79 7.88 17.52
CA ALA A 21 1.64 9.17 18.18
C ALA A 21 2.94 9.99 18.13
N ARG A 22 4.07 9.36 18.47
CA ARG A 22 5.39 10.00 18.47
C ARG A 22 5.85 10.39 17.06
N GLU A 23 5.68 9.49 16.09
CA GLU A 23 6.07 9.68 14.69
C GLU A 23 5.33 10.86 14.05
N ASN A 24 4.04 10.99 14.32
CA ASN A 24 3.17 11.97 13.67
C ASN A 24 2.94 13.23 14.51
N GLY A 25 3.60 13.37 15.66
CA GLY A 25 3.43 14.52 16.55
C GLY A 25 2.02 14.66 17.14
N VAL A 26 1.28 13.56 17.25
CA VAL A 26 -0.09 13.53 17.76
C VAL A 26 -0.08 13.13 19.24
N ALA A 27 -0.92 13.76 20.06
CA ALA A 27 -1.06 13.37 21.46
C ALA A 27 -1.54 11.91 21.59
N LEU A 28 -0.88 11.12 22.45
CA LEU A 28 -1.21 9.71 22.65
C LEU A 28 -2.69 9.48 23.02
N ARG A 29 -3.26 10.37 23.83
CA ARG A 29 -4.69 10.32 24.20
C ARG A 29 -5.60 10.39 22.99
N THR A 30 -5.26 11.22 22.00
CA THR A 30 -6.02 11.33 20.75
C THR A 30 -5.96 10.03 19.95
N VAL A 31 -4.78 9.42 19.85
CA VAL A 31 -4.61 8.11 19.19
C VAL A 31 -5.38 7.00 19.92
N HIS A 32 -5.40 7.01 21.25
CA HIS A 32 -6.21 6.08 22.05
C HIS A 32 -7.71 6.27 21.78
N ASN A 33 -8.18 7.52 21.68
CA ASN A 33 -9.57 7.81 21.33
C ASN A 33 -9.90 7.25 19.93
N TRP A 34 -9.04 7.44 18.94
CA TRP A 34 -9.23 6.86 17.60
C TRP A 34 -9.26 5.32 17.62
N ALA A 35 -8.45 4.69 18.47
CA ALA A 35 -8.50 3.26 18.69
C ALA A 35 -9.83 2.76 19.30
N ALA A 36 -10.63 3.63 19.91
CA ALA A 36 -11.95 3.31 20.43
C ALA A 36 -13.07 3.67 19.44
N SER A 37 -13.03 4.86 18.84
CA SER A 37 -14.14 5.41 18.03
C SER A 37 -13.88 5.45 16.52
N GLY A 38 -12.66 5.15 16.09
CA GLY A 38 -12.19 5.39 14.72
C GLY A 38 -11.44 6.71 14.59
N PRO A 39 -10.44 6.78 13.70
CA PRO A 39 -9.73 8.02 13.37
C PRO A 39 -10.56 8.91 12.42
N PRO A 40 -10.24 10.20 12.34
CA PRO A 40 -10.82 11.08 11.32
C PRO A 40 -10.34 10.70 9.92
N GLU A 41 -11.08 11.12 8.90
CA GLU A 41 -10.93 10.69 7.51
C GLU A 41 -9.53 11.00 6.94
N GLU A 42 -8.94 12.14 7.27
CA GLU A 42 -7.59 12.51 6.84
C GLU A 42 -6.52 11.55 7.38
N VAL A 43 -6.70 11.03 8.58
CA VAL A 43 -5.79 10.04 9.19
C VAL A 43 -6.00 8.67 8.54
N VAL A 44 -7.23 8.32 8.16
CA VAL A 44 -7.49 7.11 7.36
C VAL A 44 -6.71 7.17 6.05
N ARG A 45 -6.80 8.28 5.32
CA ARG A 45 -6.08 8.46 4.04
C ARG A 45 -4.57 8.44 4.21
N LEU A 46 -4.05 9.01 5.29
CA LEU A 46 -2.63 8.94 5.62
C LEU A 46 -2.17 7.48 5.82
N LEU A 47 -2.91 6.69 6.59
CA LEU A 47 -2.58 5.28 6.83
C LEU A 47 -2.68 4.44 5.55
N ASP A 48 -3.64 4.72 4.67
CA ASP A 48 -3.74 4.08 3.36
C ASP A 48 -2.52 4.39 2.50
N LEU A 49 -2.09 5.66 2.47
CA LEU A 49 -0.90 6.09 1.75
C LEU A 49 0.36 5.40 2.29
N MET A 50 0.56 5.43 3.61
CA MET A 50 1.69 4.77 4.27
C MET A 50 1.72 3.28 3.94
N ALA A 51 0.58 2.61 3.97
CA ALA A 51 0.51 1.18 3.69
C ALA A 51 0.79 0.85 2.23
N ARG A 52 0.34 1.69 1.28
CA ARG A 52 0.67 1.52 -0.15
C ARG A 52 2.16 1.69 -0.42
N VAL A 53 2.83 2.61 0.28
CA VAL A 53 4.25 2.91 0.07
C VAL A 53 5.16 1.90 0.80
N GLU A 54 4.83 1.55 2.03
CA GLU A 54 5.71 0.75 2.89
C GLU A 54 5.41 -0.75 2.84
N LYS A 55 4.16 -1.12 2.55
CA LYS A 55 3.65 -2.49 2.59
C LYS A 55 2.88 -2.85 1.30
N PRO A 56 3.44 -2.60 0.10
CA PRO A 56 2.71 -2.69 -1.18
C PRO A 56 2.12 -4.08 -1.47
N PHE A 57 2.69 -5.15 -0.90
CA PHE A 57 2.23 -6.53 -1.11
C PHE A 57 1.44 -7.12 0.08
N GLU A 58 1.48 -6.48 1.25
CA GLU A 58 0.77 -6.96 2.45
C GLU A 58 -0.62 -6.34 2.58
N PHE A 59 -0.93 -5.34 1.76
CA PHE A 59 -2.26 -4.76 1.69
C PHE A 59 -3.17 -5.64 0.83
N PRO A 60 -4.25 -6.23 1.40
CA PRO A 60 -5.36 -6.61 0.55
C PRO A 60 -5.93 -5.27 0.05
N ILE A 61 -5.63 -4.91 -1.19
CA ILE A 61 -6.45 -3.95 -1.94
C ILE A 61 -7.87 -4.46 -1.70
N GLU A 62 -8.69 -3.71 -0.94
CA GLU A 62 -10.10 -4.03 -0.80
C GLU A 62 -10.61 -4.16 -2.23
N ARG A 63 -10.86 -5.41 -2.63
CA ARG A 63 -11.08 -5.76 -4.01
C ARG A 63 -12.40 -5.16 -4.43
N THR A 64 -12.34 -4.05 -5.14
CA THR A 64 -13.46 -3.52 -5.90
C THR A 64 -13.04 -3.51 -7.37
N GLU A 65 -13.33 -4.63 -8.03
CA GLU A 65 -13.24 -4.84 -9.49
C GLU A 65 -11.92 -5.37 -10.07
N PRO A 66 -11.97 -6.26 -11.09
CA PRO A 66 -10.81 -6.78 -11.82
C PRO A 66 -9.86 -5.70 -12.37
N THR A 67 -10.40 -4.51 -12.57
CA THR A 67 -9.70 -3.30 -13.02
C THR A 67 -8.62 -2.86 -12.04
N ASP A 68 -8.84 -3.00 -10.73
CA ASP A 68 -7.92 -2.49 -9.69
C ASP A 68 -6.63 -3.31 -9.58
N PHE A 69 -6.70 -4.63 -9.77
CA PHE A 69 -5.51 -5.48 -9.84
C PHE A 69 -4.65 -5.13 -11.07
N CYS A 70 -5.29 -4.95 -12.23
CA CYS A 70 -4.60 -4.53 -13.45
C CYS A 70 -3.95 -3.15 -13.26
N VAL A 71 -4.61 -2.22 -12.57
CA VAL A 71 -4.05 -0.88 -12.26
C VAL A 71 -2.84 -0.98 -11.33
N ALA A 72 -2.92 -1.81 -10.27
CA ALA A 72 -1.80 -2.00 -9.34
C ALA A 72 -0.59 -2.67 -10.01
N VAL A 73 -0.83 -3.70 -10.84
CA VAL A 73 0.21 -4.35 -11.63
C VAL A 73 0.81 -3.38 -12.66
N ALA A 74 0.00 -2.56 -13.31
CA ALA A 74 0.49 -1.54 -14.25
C ALA A 74 1.39 -0.51 -13.57
N ALA A 75 0.99 -0.01 -12.39
CA ALA A 75 1.79 0.94 -11.62
C ALA A 75 3.16 0.37 -11.23
N GLU A 76 3.22 -0.89 -10.81
CA GLU A 76 4.48 -1.53 -10.43
C GLU A 76 5.38 -1.81 -11.64
N LEU A 77 4.79 -2.21 -12.78
CA LEU A 77 5.53 -2.36 -14.03
C LEU A 77 6.10 -1.02 -14.53
N ASP A 78 5.37 0.08 -14.36
CA ASP A 78 5.84 1.42 -14.69
C ASP A 78 7.00 1.86 -13.78
N HIS A 79 6.94 1.59 -12.48
CA HIS A 79 8.05 1.83 -11.56
C HIS A 79 9.32 1.07 -11.96
N LEU A 80 9.19 -0.22 -12.26
CA LEU A 80 10.32 -1.05 -12.71
C LEU A 80 10.90 -0.57 -14.04
N CYS A 81 10.04 -0.13 -14.97
CA CYS A 81 10.46 0.43 -16.26
C CYS A 81 11.24 1.74 -16.08
N LEU A 82 10.75 2.63 -15.21
CA LEU A 82 11.43 3.88 -14.86
C LEU A 82 12.79 3.63 -14.19
N ALA A 83 12.86 2.67 -13.25
CA ALA A 83 14.09 2.28 -12.57
C ALA A 83 15.13 1.65 -13.52
N ALA A 84 14.69 0.90 -14.54
CA ALA A 84 15.56 0.38 -15.58
C ALA A 84 16.15 1.48 -16.49
N GLY A 85 15.51 2.65 -16.52
CA GLY A 85 15.87 3.80 -17.33
C GLY A 85 15.34 3.70 -18.77
N MET A 86 14.96 4.86 -19.34
CA MET A 86 14.29 4.94 -20.65
C MET A 86 15.04 4.25 -21.80
N LYS A 87 16.38 4.21 -21.74
CA LYS A 87 17.21 3.51 -22.74
C LYS A 87 17.03 1.99 -22.77
N ARG A 88 16.51 1.40 -21.69
CA ARG A 88 16.32 -0.05 -21.53
C ARG A 88 14.85 -0.47 -21.59
N ARG A 89 13.94 0.46 -21.86
CA ARG A 89 12.49 0.23 -21.93
C ARG A 89 12.13 -0.97 -22.82
N ASP A 90 12.66 -1.02 -24.03
CA ASP A 90 12.34 -2.10 -24.97
C ASP A 90 12.84 -3.48 -24.50
N ALA A 91 14.00 -3.51 -23.85
CA ALA A 91 14.53 -4.73 -23.25
C ALA A 91 13.67 -5.20 -22.07
N PHE A 92 13.26 -4.27 -21.21
CA PHE A 92 12.36 -4.54 -20.09
C PHE A 92 11.01 -5.11 -20.56
N VAL A 93 10.36 -4.47 -21.54
CA VAL A 93 9.09 -4.94 -22.12
C VAL A 93 9.23 -6.36 -22.68
N ARG A 94 10.34 -6.67 -23.38
CA ARG A 94 10.59 -8.03 -23.89
C ARG A 94 10.72 -9.06 -22.76
N SER A 95 11.44 -8.73 -21.69
CA SER A 95 11.60 -9.61 -20.53
C SER A 95 10.27 -9.89 -19.82
N VAL A 96 9.44 -8.87 -19.61
CA VAL A 96 8.11 -9.03 -19.00
C VAL A 96 7.20 -9.90 -19.88
N LYS A 97 7.19 -9.69 -21.20
CA LYS A 97 6.43 -10.53 -22.14
C LYS A 97 6.87 -12.00 -22.10
N ALA A 98 8.18 -12.25 -22.07
CA ALA A 98 8.70 -13.61 -21.98
C ALA A 98 8.33 -14.30 -20.65
N TRP A 99 8.36 -13.55 -19.54
CA TRP A 99 7.92 -14.04 -18.23
C TRP A 99 6.42 -14.36 -18.21
N LEU A 100 5.57 -13.50 -18.77
CA LEU A 100 4.12 -13.75 -18.88
C LEU A 100 3.83 -14.96 -19.78
N ALA A 101 4.52 -15.12 -20.91
CA ALA A 101 4.34 -16.29 -21.77
C ALA A 101 4.71 -17.61 -21.07
N LYS A 102 5.69 -17.57 -20.14
CA LYS A 102 6.13 -18.74 -19.38
C LYS A 102 5.22 -19.09 -18.20
N ASN A 103 4.57 -18.10 -17.60
CA ASN A 103 3.81 -18.26 -16.34
C ASN A 103 2.30 -17.99 -16.46
N GLY A 104 1.84 -17.49 -17.61
CA GLY A 104 0.45 -17.11 -17.89
C GLY A 104 -0.34 -18.13 -18.71
N ALA A 105 0.24 -19.29 -19.02
CA ALA A 105 -0.52 -20.43 -19.53
C ALA A 105 -1.14 -21.18 -18.35
N LEU A 106 -2.31 -20.71 -17.92
CA LEU A 106 -3.31 -21.48 -17.17
C LEU A 106 -4.50 -21.71 -18.08
#